data_AF-A0A1B6BBI4-F1
#
_entry.id   AF-A0A1B6BBI4-F1
#
_cell.length_a   1.000
_cell.length_b   1.000
_cell.length_c   1.000
_cell.angle_alpha   90.00
_cell.angle_beta   90.00
_cell.angle_gamma   90.00
#
_symmetry.space_group_name_H-M   'P 1'
#
loop_
_entity.id
_entity.type
_entity.pdbx_description
1 polymer ?
#
loop_
_entity_poly.entity_id
_entity_poly.type
_entity_poly.pdbx_seq_one_letter_code
_entity_poly.pdbx_strand_id
1 'polypeptide(L)' 'MNSDAPLPKTIVSDAMNVIKTLEIELPVKSGEIIVENILNTGVNIVATKSMF' A
#
# COMPACT_ATOMS: atom_id res chain seq x y z
N MET A 1 -1.40 2.24 -6.21
CA MET A 1 -0.89 1.24 -5.26
C MET A 1 -1.67 -0.04 -5.47
N ASN A 2 -1.02 -1.17 -5.37
CA ASN A 2 -1.63 -2.51 -5.43
C ASN A 2 -1.10 -3.35 -4.26
N SER A 3 -1.86 -4.34 -3.82
CA SER A 3 -1.40 -5.30 -2.82
C SER A 3 -0.68 -6.48 -3.48
N ASP A 4 0.34 -7.05 -2.83
CA ASP A 4 1.06 -8.23 -3.33
C ASP A 4 0.29 -9.55 -3.13
N ALA A 5 -0.70 -9.54 -2.25
CA ALA A 5 -1.61 -10.64 -1.97
C ALA A 5 -3.07 -10.16 -1.80
N PRO A 6 -4.06 -11.05 -1.93
CA PRO A 6 -5.46 -10.69 -1.74
C PRO A 6 -5.75 -10.32 -0.28
N LEU A 7 -6.22 -9.09 -0.06
CA LEU A 7 -6.67 -8.61 1.24
C LEU A 7 -8.09 -9.11 1.55
N PRO A 8 -8.36 -9.62 2.77
CA PRO A 8 -9.72 -9.90 3.21
C PRO A 8 -10.65 -8.68 3.04
N LYS A 9 -11.86 -8.87 2.51
CA LYS A 9 -12.80 -7.76 2.25
C LYS A 9 -13.11 -6.90 3.49
N THR A 10 -13.07 -7.51 4.67
CA THR A 10 -13.30 -6.83 5.96
C THR A 10 -12.28 -5.74 6.26
N ILE A 11 -11.05 -5.89 5.75
CA ILE A 11 -9.94 -4.97 6.04
C ILE A 11 -9.59 -4.06 4.86
N VAL A 12 -10.10 -4.32 3.66
CA VAL A 12 -9.81 -3.53 2.45
C VAL A 12 -10.19 -2.06 2.67
N SER A 13 -11.34 -1.82 3.32
CA SER A 13 -11.81 -0.47 3.60
C SER A 13 -10.87 0.26 4.57
N ASP A 14 -10.39 -0.43 5.60
CA ASP A 14 -9.44 0.13 6.58
C ASP A 14 -8.07 0.37 5.95
N ALA A 15 -7.57 -0.57 5.15
CA ALA A 15 -6.31 -0.42 4.42
C ALA A 15 -6.35 0.81 3.50
N MET A 16 -7.48 1.04 2.81
CA MET A 16 -7.67 2.21 1.97
C MET A 16 -7.69 3.52 2.78
N ASN A 17 -8.26 3.52 3.99
CA ASN A 17 -8.23 4.68 4.88
C ASN A 17 -6.79 5.00 5.33
N VAL A 18 -6.01 3.98 5.73
CA VAL A 18 -4.59 4.15 6.07
C VAL A 18 -3.81 4.71 4.88
N ILE A 19 -4.01 4.14 3.69
CA ILE A 19 -3.33 4.60 2.47
C ILE A 19 -3.65 6.06 2.15
N LYS A 20 -4.89 6.51 2.36
CA LYS A 20 -5.28 7.91 2.15
C LYS A 20 -4.59 8.89 3.10
N THR A 21 -4.20 8.43 4.27
CA THR A 21 -3.49 9.25 5.27
C THR A 21 -1.97 9.22 5.12
N LEU A 22 -1.43 8.37 4.25
CA LEU A 22 0.01 8.30 4.02
C LEU A 22 0.45 9.47 3.14
N GLU A 23 1.35 10.28 3.66
CA GLU A 23 2.15 11.19 2.88
C GLU A 23 3.39 10.43 2.40
N ILE A 24 3.60 10.41 1.09
CA ILE A 24 4.71 9.68 0.47
C ILE A 24 5.70 10.70 -0.05
N GLU A 25 6.95 10.58 0.39
CA GLU A 25 8.04 11.40 -0.10
C GLU A 25 8.50 10.91 -1.48
N LEU A 26 8.67 11.86 -2.42
CA LEU A 26 9.17 11.58 -3.77
C LEU A 26 10.71 11.55 -3.76
N PRO A 27 11.36 10.75 -4.64
CA PRO A 27 10.77 9.94 -5.71
C PRO A 27 10.40 8.52 -5.27
N VAL A 28 9.26 8.03 -5.78
CA VAL A 28 8.77 6.67 -5.59
C VAL A 28 8.84 5.91 -6.90
N LYS A 29 9.37 4.70 -6.89
CA LYS A 29 9.40 3.85 -8.09
C LYS A 29 8.25 2.85 -8.10
N SER A 30 7.76 2.54 -9.30
CA SER A 30 6.86 1.39 -9.45
C SER A 30 7.56 0.10 -9.01
N GLY A 31 6.87 -0.72 -8.22
CA GLY A 31 7.40 -1.93 -7.58
C GLY A 31 7.98 -1.71 -6.18
N GLU A 32 8.03 -0.47 -5.70
CA GLU A 32 8.51 -0.16 -4.36
C GLU A 32 7.46 -0.42 -3.28
N ILE A 33 7.87 -1.00 -2.15
CA ILE A 33 6.99 -1.24 -1.00
C ILE A 33 6.80 0.07 -0.25
N ILE A 34 5.56 0.55 -0.23
CA ILE A 34 5.15 1.80 0.45
C ILE A 34 4.72 1.51 1.88
N VAL A 35 4.05 0.37 2.09
CA VAL A 35 3.66 -0.12 3.42
C VAL A 35 3.97 -1.59 3.49
N GLU A 36 4.84 -1.98 4.41
CA GLU A 36 5.08 -3.38 4.71
C GLU A 36 4.02 -3.88 5.68
N ASN A 37 3.48 -5.09 5.44
CA ASN A 37 2.58 -5.79 6.34
C ASN A 37 1.39 -4.92 6.82
N ILE A 38 0.62 -4.36 5.88
CA ILE A 38 -0.48 -3.44 6.18
C ILE A 38 -1.49 -4.10 7.12
N LEU A 39 -1.86 -3.38 8.19
CA LEU A 39 -2.80 -3.87 9.21
C LEU A 39 -2.43 -5.24 9.82
N ASN A 40 -1.13 -5.58 9.81
CA ASN A 40 -0.61 -6.84 10.34
C ASN A 40 -1.16 -8.10 9.64
N THR A 41 -1.42 -7.98 8.33
CA THR A 41 -2.09 -9.02 7.52
C THR A 41 -1.13 -9.94 6.76
N GLY A 42 0.16 -9.62 6.79
CA GLY A 42 1.22 -10.23 5.97
C GLY A 42 1.25 -9.70 4.53
N VAL A 43 0.43 -8.71 4.19
CA VAL A 43 0.30 -8.17 2.83
C VAL A 43 1.01 -6.82 2.72
N ASN A 44 1.76 -6.61 1.65
CA ASN A 44 2.45 -5.35 1.40
C ASN A 44 1.66 -4.48 0.42
N ILE A 45 1.75 -3.17 0.61
CA ILE A 45 1.26 -2.18 -0.35
C ILE A 45 2.42 -1.72 -1.20
N VAL A 46 2.29 -1.95 -2.51
CA VAL A 46 3.32 -1.67 -3.50
C VAL A 46 2.89 -0.52 -4.39
N ALA A 47 3.81 0.39 -4.71
CA ALA A 47 3.58 1.43 -5.69
C ALA A 47 3.44 0.82 -7.08
N THR A 48 2.38 1.17 -7.79
CA THR A 48 2.13 0.71 -9.18
C THR A 48 2.48 1.73 -10.23
N LYS A 49 2.76 2.96 -9.80
CA LYS A 49 3.15 4.07 -10.65
C LYS A 49 4.40 4.66 -10.03
N SER A 50 5.35 5.01 -10.88
CA SER A 50 6.47 5.83 -10.44
C SER A 50 6.01 7.28 -10.36
N MET A 51 6.33 7.95 -9.26
CA MET A 51 6.12 9.37 -9.06
C MET A 51 7.47 10.02 -8.73
N PHE A 52 7.78 11.12 -9.40
CA PHE A 52 9.04 11.85 -9.26
C PHE A 52 8.73 13.33 -9.06
#